data_AF-A0A6L7WVD1-F1
#
_entry.id   AF-A0A6L7WVD1-F1
#
_cell.length_a   1.000
_cell.length_b   1.000
_cell.length_c   1.000
_cell.angle_alpha   90.00
_cell.angle_beta   90.00
_cell.angle_gamma   90.00
#
_symmetry.space_group_name_H-M   'P 1'
#
loop_
_entity.id
_entity.type
_entity.pdbx_description
1 polymer ?
#
loop_
_entity_poly.entity_id
_entity_poly.type
_entity_poly.pdbx_seq_one_letter_code
_entity_poly.pdbx_strand_id
1 'polypeptide(L)'
;MIAPPEWSIMRFARLLVAVVCASAAVVQTALVSASASAESAAEESNAPVATHQALLDRYCVACHNERMADRGTVPFAFDGLDLADVGAGAETWEKVVRKLRLGMMPPAGRPQPERSAHDGFVAWLETELDRAASAEPYPGRPAVRRMTSAEYVNAVRSLIDLDVDESWLLFPADDVDQQGFDTNSEVLSVTPELFERYLAAANRVSRLAVGDPTIGPGYVAATYSTPRLQYQDDRASDELPFGSRGGMAIHHYFPLDGDYELRIRLRRMIYDYIVGMGRPHTIEVRLDGALVGSFTVGDADQYGYPSAYSFFGTIRGDPAWEEYVSNEADANLV
;
A
#
# COMPACT_ATOMS: atom_id res chain seq x y z
N MET A 1 -11.57 -64.44 -60.86
CA MET A 1 -12.98 -64.87 -61.02
C MET A 1 -13.85 -63.81 -60.38
N ILE A 2 -14.96 -63.43 -61.02
CA ILE A 2 -16.12 -62.70 -60.45
C ILE A 2 -15.90 -61.21 -60.07
N ALA A 3 -16.50 -60.31 -60.87
CA ALA A 3 -17.13 -59.05 -60.46
C ALA A 3 -18.65 -59.32 -60.27
N PRO A 4 -19.55 -58.45 -59.75
CA PRO A 4 -19.70 -56.98 -59.95
C PRO A 4 -19.98 -56.28 -58.56
N PRO A 5 -20.79 -55.21 -58.36
CA PRO A 5 -21.47 -54.27 -59.28
C PRO A 5 -21.38 -52.76 -58.94
N GLU A 6 -21.77 -51.93 -59.91
CA GLU A 6 -22.01 -50.49 -59.75
C GLU A 6 -23.47 -50.19 -59.37
N TRP A 7 -23.70 -49.49 -58.25
CA TRP A 7 -24.93 -48.71 -58.00
C TRP A 7 -24.74 -47.74 -56.82
N SER A 8 -25.16 -46.47 -56.96
CA SER A 8 -25.63 -45.53 -55.88
C SER A 8 -25.35 -44.03 -56.11
N ILE A 9 -24.63 -43.62 -57.16
CA ILE A 9 -24.16 -42.20 -57.28
C ILE A 9 -25.32 -41.18 -57.42
N MET A 10 -26.44 -41.55 -58.07
CA MET A 10 -27.54 -40.59 -58.36
C MET A 10 -28.48 -40.26 -57.17
N ARG A 11 -28.35 -40.90 -56.00
CA ARG A 11 -29.21 -40.58 -54.84
C ARG A 11 -28.64 -39.48 -53.92
N PHE A 12 -27.32 -39.31 -53.87
CA PHE A 12 -26.68 -38.32 -52.98
C PHE A 12 -26.85 -36.87 -53.44
N ALA A 13 -26.85 -36.60 -54.75
CA ALA A 13 -26.92 -35.24 -55.29
C ALA A 13 -28.23 -34.49 -54.93
N ARG A 14 -29.35 -35.21 -54.79
CA ARG A 14 -30.64 -34.59 -54.43
C ARG A 14 -30.77 -34.26 -52.94
N LEU A 15 -30.03 -34.94 -52.07
CA LEU A 15 -30.07 -34.67 -50.62
C LEU A 15 -29.29 -33.39 -50.26
N LEU A 16 -28.12 -33.19 -50.89
CA LEU A 16 -27.24 -32.05 -50.62
C LEU A 16 -27.89 -30.69 -50.96
N VAL A 17 -28.61 -30.59 -52.08
CA VAL A 17 -29.29 -29.33 -52.47
C VAL A 17 -30.40 -28.95 -51.49
N ALA A 18 -31.17 -29.93 -50.99
CA ALA A 18 -32.23 -29.69 -50.02
C ALA A 18 -31.70 -29.18 -48.66
N VAL A 19 -30.56 -29.71 -48.20
CA VAL A 19 -29.93 -29.30 -46.95
C VAL A 19 -29.37 -27.88 -47.01
N VAL A 20 -28.80 -27.46 -48.15
CA VAL A 20 -28.25 -26.10 -48.34
C VAL A 20 -29.37 -25.03 -48.39
N CYS A 21 -30.51 -25.32 -49.03
CA CYS A 21 -31.64 -24.39 -49.02
C CYS A 21 -32.31 -24.30 -47.64
N ALA A 22 -32.37 -25.39 -46.88
CA ALA A 22 -32.91 -25.39 -45.52
C ALA A 22 -32.03 -24.60 -44.54
N SER A 23 -30.70 -24.70 -44.63
CA SER A 23 -29.80 -23.95 -43.76
C SER A 23 -29.78 -22.45 -44.07
N ALA A 24 -29.88 -22.05 -45.34
CA ALA A 24 -30.04 -20.64 -45.71
C ALA A 24 -31.30 -20.01 -45.11
N ALA A 25 -32.44 -20.71 -45.16
CA ALA A 25 -33.70 -20.21 -44.59
C ALA A 25 -33.65 -20.06 -43.06
N VAL A 26 -32.96 -20.95 -42.35
CA VAL A 26 -32.79 -20.89 -40.88
C VAL A 26 -31.86 -19.74 -40.45
N VAL A 27 -30.80 -19.46 -41.22
CA VAL A 27 -29.93 -18.30 -40.94
C VAL A 27 -30.67 -16.98 -41.18
N GLN A 28 -31.52 -16.91 -42.20
CA GLN A 28 -32.27 -15.70 -42.54
C GLN A 28 -33.39 -15.38 -41.53
N THR A 29 -34.05 -16.40 -40.94
CA THR A 29 -35.00 -16.18 -39.84
C THR A 29 -34.32 -15.81 -38.52
N ALA A 30 -33.14 -16.38 -38.22
CA ALA A 30 -32.39 -16.02 -37.01
C ALA A 30 -31.94 -14.55 -36.99
N LEU A 31 -31.53 -14.00 -38.14
CA LEU A 31 -31.12 -12.59 -38.26
C LEU A 31 -32.29 -11.62 -38.06
N VAL A 32 -33.48 -11.93 -38.59
CA VAL A 32 -34.67 -11.06 -38.42
C VAL A 32 -35.16 -11.06 -36.96
N SER A 33 -35.14 -12.21 -36.28
CA SER A 33 -35.50 -12.28 -34.85
C SER A 33 -34.52 -11.52 -33.95
N ALA A 34 -33.22 -11.52 -34.27
CA ALA A 34 -32.21 -10.79 -33.50
C ALA A 34 -32.41 -9.26 -33.57
N SER A 35 -32.79 -8.72 -34.73
CA SER A 35 -33.11 -7.28 -34.86
C SER A 35 -34.37 -6.89 -34.07
N ALA A 36 -35.44 -7.69 -34.16
CA ALA A 36 -36.69 -7.41 -33.44
C ALA A 36 -36.52 -7.43 -31.90
N SER A 37 -35.65 -8.30 -31.36
CA SER A 37 -35.33 -8.30 -29.93
C SER A 37 -34.47 -7.11 -29.50
N ALA A 38 -33.66 -6.53 -30.40
CA ALA A 38 -32.85 -5.35 -30.08
C ALA A 38 -33.70 -4.06 -30.06
N GLU A 39 -34.66 -3.90 -30.97
CA GLU A 39 -35.61 -2.77 -30.95
C GLU A 39 -36.53 -2.84 -29.71
N SER A 40 -37.08 -4.02 -29.38
CA SER A 40 -37.94 -4.19 -28.21
C SER A 40 -37.24 -3.92 -26.88
N ALA A 41 -35.95 -4.27 -26.76
CA ALA A 41 -35.16 -3.99 -25.54
C ALA A 41 -34.83 -2.49 -25.39
N ALA A 42 -34.67 -1.77 -26.51
CA ALA A 42 -34.48 -0.32 -26.49
C ALA A 42 -35.78 0.43 -26.14
N GLU A 43 -36.96 -0.08 -26.52
CA GLU A 43 -38.26 0.48 -26.12
C GLU A 43 -38.55 0.27 -24.62
N GLU A 44 -38.33 -0.93 -24.06
CA GLU A 44 -38.51 -1.17 -22.62
C GLU A 44 -37.54 -0.35 -21.75
N SER A 45 -36.31 -0.11 -22.22
CA SER A 45 -35.32 0.72 -21.51
C SER A 45 -35.67 2.22 -21.45
N ASN A 46 -36.47 2.74 -22.39
CA ASN A 46 -36.81 4.17 -22.48
C ASN A 46 -38.18 4.54 -21.87
N ALA A 47 -39.07 3.57 -21.68
CA ALA A 47 -40.37 3.77 -21.04
C ALA A 47 -40.31 4.44 -19.64
N PRO A 48 -39.32 4.14 -18.76
CA PRO A 48 -39.15 4.86 -17.50
C PRO A 48 -38.78 6.33 -17.72
N VAL A 49 -37.77 6.60 -18.55
CA VAL A 49 -37.22 7.95 -18.79
C VAL A 49 -38.31 8.91 -19.31
N ALA A 50 -39.08 8.50 -20.32
CA ALA A 50 -40.16 9.31 -20.88
C ALA A 50 -41.28 9.61 -19.85
N THR A 51 -41.59 8.65 -18.98
CA THR A 51 -42.59 8.81 -17.91
C THR A 51 -42.10 9.79 -16.84
N HIS A 52 -40.82 9.69 -16.45
CA HIS A 52 -40.20 10.59 -15.48
C HIS A 52 -39.99 12.00 -16.04
N GLN A 53 -39.68 12.15 -17.33
CA GLN A 53 -39.62 13.45 -18.00
C GLN A 53 -40.97 14.17 -17.95
N ALA A 54 -42.08 13.48 -18.27
CA ALA A 54 -43.41 14.08 -18.20
C ALA A 54 -43.80 14.51 -16.77
N LEU A 55 -43.26 13.87 -15.73
CA LEU A 55 -43.41 14.27 -14.33
C LEU A 55 -42.57 15.52 -14.03
N LEU A 56 -41.30 15.53 -14.44
CA LEU A 56 -40.38 16.67 -14.30
C LEU A 56 -40.95 17.94 -14.98
N ASP A 57 -41.40 17.82 -16.23
CA ASP A 57 -41.98 18.92 -17.00
C ASP A 57 -43.22 19.52 -16.31
N ARG A 58 -44.12 18.65 -15.82
CA ARG A 58 -45.38 19.06 -15.18
C ARG A 58 -45.20 19.69 -13.81
N TYR A 59 -44.32 19.14 -12.97
CA TYR A 59 -44.25 19.50 -11.54
C TYR A 59 -43.02 20.31 -11.15
N CYS A 60 -41.95 20.28 -11.96
CA CYS A 60 -40.66 20.88 -11.63
C CYS A 60 -40.31 22.06 -12.56
N VAL A 61 -40.28 21.85 -13.88
CA VAL A 61 -39.83 22.84 -14.88
C VAL A 61 -40.62 24.16 -14.82
N ALA A 62 -41.91 24.11 -14.47
CA ALA A 62 -42.76 25.30 -14.33
C ALA A 62 -42.20 26.37 -13.34
N CYS A 63 -41.37 25.96 -12.38
CA CYS A 63 -40.67 26.87 -11.45
C CYS A 63 -39.13 26.81 -11.62
N HIS A 64 -38.59 25.63 -11.93
CA HIS A 64 -37.16 25.37 -12.08
C HIS A 64 -36.74 25.38 -13.55
N ASN A 65 -36.83 26.56 -14.16
CA ASN A 65 -36.36 26.80 -15.53
C ASN A 65 -35.29 27.91 -15.60
N GLU A 66 -34.53 27.94 -16.70
CA GLU A 66 -33.43 28.88 -16.94
C GLU A 66 -33.83 30.32 -16.61
N ARG A 67 -34.97 30.77 -17.14
CA ARG A 67 -35.49 32.13 -16.91
C ARG A 67 -35.76 32.46 -15.44
N MET A 68 -36.08 31.48 -14.60
CA MET A 68 -36.25 31.68 -13.16
C MET A 68 -34.91 31.59 -12.40
N ALA A 69 -33.97 30.78 -12.89
CA ALA A 69 -32.61 30.69 -12.37
C ALA A 69 -31.81 31.98 -12.63
N ASP A 70 -31.83 32.50 -13.86
CA ASP A 70 -31.21 33.78 -14.27
C ASP A 70 -31.69 34.97 -13.44
N ARG A 71 -32.93 34.90 -12.95
CA ARG A 71 -33.56 35.91 -12.09
C ARG A 71 -33.26 35.70 -10.60
N GLY A 72 -32.45 34.70 -10.24
CA GLY A 72 -32.16 34.33 -8.85
C GLY A 72 -33.38 33.85 -8.06
N THR A 73 -34.46 33.45 -8.73
CA THR A 73 -35.71 32.99 -8.07
C THR A 73 -35.62 31.52 -7.64
N VAL A 74 -34.81 30.73 -8.34
CA VAL A 74 -34.45 29.34 -8.00
C VAL A 74 -32.94 29.14 -8.15
N PRO A 75 -32.31 28.22 -7.40
CA PRO A 75 -30.86 28.02 -7.45
C PRO A 75 -30.36 27.24 -8.67
N PHE A 76 -31.24 26.56 -9.40
CA PHE A 76 -30.92 25.81 -10.62
C PHE A 76 -32.18 25.55 -11.46
N ALA A 77 -31.95 25.32 -12.75
CA ALA A 77 -32.94 24.96 -13.76
C ALA A 77 -32.83 23.46 -14.14
N PHE A 78 -33.90 22.90 -14.70
CA PHE A 78 -33.91 21.52 -15.21
C PHE A 78 -33.89 21.41 -16.74
N ASP A 79 -34.10 22.51 -17.49
CA ASP A 79 -34.24 22.45 -18.96
C ASP A 79 -33.00 21.89 -19.69
N GLY A 80 -31.82 21.95 -19.04
CA GLY A 80 -30.55 21.44 -19.55
C GLY A 80 -30.04 20.17 -18.89
N LEU A 81 -30.83 19.47 -18.06
CA LEU A 81 -30.45 18.17 -17.50
C LEU A 81 -31.11 17.03 -18.27
N ASP A 82 -30.33 16.04 -18.66
CA ASP A 82 -30.82 14.84 -19.33
C ASP A 82 -31.19 13.75 -18.31
N LEU A 83 -32.38 13.17 -18.44
CA LEU A 83 -32.80 12.02 -17.65
C LEU A 83 -32.30 10.68 -18.21
N ALA A 84 -31.74 10.67 -19.42
CA ALA A 84 -30.98 9.54 -19.95
C ALA A 84 -29.54 9.47 -19.40
N ASP A 85 -29.00 10.58 -18.88
CA ASP A 85 -27.72 10.65 -18.16
C ASP A 85 -27.87 11.42 -16.84
N VAL A 86 -28.48 10.76 -15.86
CA VAL A 86 -28.59 11.25 -14.48
C VAL A 86 -27.21 11.42 -13.84
N GLY A 87 -26.19 10.68 -14.30
CA GLY A 87 -24.82 10.74 -13.78
C GLY A 87 -24.17 12.10 -14.01
N ALA A 88 -24.29 12.66 -15.22
CA ALA A 88 -23.77 13.99 -15.55
C ALA A 88 -24.33 15.12 -14.66
N GLY A 89 -25.54 14.93 -14.10
CA GLY A 89 -26.21 15.88 -13.22
C GLY A 89 -26.15 15.56 -11.71
N ALA A 90 -25.34 14.58 -11.28
CA ALA A 90 -25.47 13.92 -9.97
C ALA A 90 -25.63 14.87 -8.76
N GLU A 91 -24.77 15.88 -8.62
CA GLU A 91 -24.82 16.84 -7.49
C GLU A 91 -26.15 17.62 -7.43
N THR A 92 -26.81 17.85 -8.57
CA THR A 92 -28.13 18.50 -8.64
C THR A 92 -29.23 17.49 -8.31
N TRP A 93 -29.16 16.29 -8.89
CA TRP A 93 -30.16 15.24 -8.66
C TRP A 93 -30.19 14.74 -7.21
N GLU A 94 -29.05 14.63 -6.52
CA GLU A 94 -29.00 14.36 -5.08
C GLU A 94 -29.76 15.41 -4.24
N LYS A 95 -29.64 16.70 -4.61
CA LYS A 95 -30.37 17.80 -3.95
C LYS A 95 -31.88 17.68 -4.23
N VAL A 96 -32.26 17.24 -5.42
CA VAL A 96 -33.66 16.96 -5.80
C VAL A 96 -34.22 15.79 -4.97
N VAL A 97 -33.54 14.63 -4.96
CA VAL A 97 -33.89 13.46 -4.14
C VAL A 97 -34.09 13.86 -2.69
N ARG A 98 -33.15 14.61 -2.10
CA ARG A 98 -33.25 15.10 -0.72
C ARG A 98 -34.46 16.01 -0.49
N LYS A 99 -34.83 16.86 -1.46
CA LYS A 99 -36.01 17.74 -1.36
C LYS A 99 -37.33 16.98 -1.50
N LEU A 100 -37.38 15.98 -2.38
CA LEU A 100 -38.55 15.12 -2.59
C LEU A 100 -38.76 14.15 -1.41
N ARG A 101 -37.71 13.48 -0.93
CA ARG A 101 -37.75 12.63 0.30
C ARG A 101 -38.23 13.38 1.53
N LEU A 102 -37.94 14.68 1.64
CA LEU A 102 -38.39 15.55 2.73
C LEU A 102 -39.74 16.24 2.46
N GLY A 103 -40.44 15.92 1.36
CA GLY A 103 -41.75 16.49 1.01
C GLY A 103 -41.76 18.00 0.78
N MET A 104 -40.60 18.62 0.54
CA MET A 104 -40.46 20.07 0.37
C MET A 104 -40.84 20.57 -1.02
N MET A 105 -40.95 19.67 -2.00
CA MET A 105 -41.25 19.97 -3.41
C MET A 105 -42.29 19.00 -3.97
N PRO A 106 -43.26 19.47 -4.78
CA PRO A 106 -43.63 20.87 -5.01
C PRO A 106 -44.11 21.58 -3.72
N PRO A 107 -43.87 22.89 -3.57
CA PRO A 107 -44.20 23.63 -2.35
C PRO A 107 -45.71 23.73 -2.13
N ALA A 108 -46.10 23.96 -0.87
CA ALA A 108 -47.51 24.05 -0.46
C ALA A 108 -48.32 25.02 -1.35
N GLY A 109 -49.50 24.58 -1.78
CA GLY A 109 -50.37 25.33 -2.70
C GLY A 109 -50.07 25.11 -4.20
N ARG A 110 -49.04 24.34 -4.56
CA ARG A 110 -48.85 23.83 -5.93
C ARG A 110 -49.47 22.43 -6.10
N PRO A 111 -49.85 22.03 -7.33
CA PRO A 111 -50.21 20.65 -7.61
C PRO A 111 -49.06 19.72 -7.23
N GLN A 112 -49.36 18.65 -6.51
CA GLN A 112 -48.40 17.57 -6.24
C GLN A 112 -48.72 16.35 -7.10
N PRO A 113 -47.71 15.55 -7.49
CA PRO A 113 -47.94 14.25 -8.13
C PRO A 113 -48.70 13.29 -7.20
N GLU A 114 -49.28 12.23 -7.78
CA GLU A 114 -49.77 11.11 -6.99
C GLU A 114 -48.60 10.50 -6.20
N ARG A 115 -48.85 10.08 -4.95
CA ARG A 115 -47.81 9.55 -4.06
C ARG A 115 -47.05 8.36 -4.66
N SER A 116 -47.73 7.49 -5.40
CA SER A 116 -47.13 6.36 -6.11
C SER A 116 -46.09 6.83 -7.15
N ALA A 117 -46.46 7.81 -7.98
CA ALA A 117 -45.60 8.41 -8.99
C ALA A 117 -44.45 9.23 -8.38
N HIS A 118 -44.70 9.94 -7.27
CA HIS A 118 -43.68 10.63 -6.49
C HIS A 118 -42.62 9.64 -5.97
N ASP A 119 -43.05 8.64 -5.20
CA ASP A 119 -42.16 7.71 -4.51
C ASP A 119 -41.42 6.82 -5.54
N GLY A 120 -42.05 6.51 -6.68
CA GLY A 120 -41.43 5.84 -7.83
C GLY A 120 -40.34 6.67 -8.52
N PHE A 121 -40.60 7.96 -8.82
CA PHE A 121 -39.61 8.84 -9.43
C PHE A 121 -38.37 9.04 -8.53
N VAL A 122 -38.58 9.18 -7.23
CA VAL A 122 -37.49 9.30 -6.26
C VAL A 122 -36.65 8.02 -6.20
N ALA A 123 -37.29 6.85 -6.12
CA ALA A 123 -36.58 5.57 -6.10
C ALA A 123 -35.82 5.29 -7.42
N TRP A 124 -36.37 5.71 -8.55
CA TRP A 124 -35.69 5.64 -9.85
C TRP A 124 -34.46 6.56 -9.90
N LEU A 125 -34.60 7.83 -9.50
CA LEU A 125 -33.45 8.77 -9.43
C LEU A 125 -32.33 8.23 -8.53
N GLU A 126 -32.66 7.71 -7.35
CA GLU A 126 -31.69 7.07 -6.45
C GLU A 126 -30.99 5.88 -7.14
N THR A 127 -31.74 5.02 -7.84
CA THR A 127 -31.19 3.85 -8.54
C THR A 127 -30.25 4.24 -9.69
N GLU A 128 -30.55 5.30 -10.44
CA GLU A 128 -29.69 5.79 -11.52
C GLU A 128 -28.42 6.49 -10.97
N LEU A 129 -28.53 7.23 -9.87
CA LEU A 129 -27.39 7.82 -9.17
C LEU A 129 -26.45 6.74 -8.60
N ASP A 130 -27.00 5.72 -7.93
CA ASP A 130 -26.24 4.59 -7.40
C ASP A 130 -25.54 3.81 -8.53
N ARG A 131 -26.18 3.67 -9.69
CA ARG A 131 -25.59 3.04 -10.89
C ARG A 131 -24.43 3.87 -11.45
N ALA A 132 -24.60 5.19 -11.57
CA ALA A 132 -23.54 6.09 -12.05
C ALA A 132 -22.32 6.07 -11.09
N ALA A 133 -22.56 6.20 -9.79
CA ALA A 133 -21.51 6.14 -8.77
C ALA A 133 -20.79 4.79 -8.71
N SER A 134 -21.48 3.69 -9.03
CA SER A 134 -20.88 2.35 -9.13
C SER A 134 -20.04 2.15 -10.40
N ALA A 135 -20.35 2.87 -11.48
CA ALA A 135 -19.62 2.80 -12.75
C ALA A 135 -18.30 3.59 -12.71
N GLU A 136 -18.27 4.75 -12.04
CA GLU A 136 -17.07 5.54 -11.79
C GLU A 136 -16.94 5.89 -10.29
N PRO A 137 -16.45 4.95 -9.44
CA PRO A 137 -16.35 5.17 -8.00
C PRO A 137 -15.38 6.31 -7.66
N TYR A 138 -15.91 7.38 -7.07
CA TYR A 138 -15.13 8.48 -6.54
C TYR A 138 -15.00 8.37 -5.01
N PRO A 139 -13.90 7.83 -4.46
CA PRO A 139 -13.71 7.65 -3.01
C PRO A 139 -13.45 8.95 -2.23
N GLY A 140 -13.68 10.12 -2.85
CA GLY A 140 -13.33 11.42 -2.28
C GLY A 140 -11.90 11.84 -2.60
N ARG A 141 -11.43 12.90 -1.92
CA ARG A 141 -10.03 13.32 -1.93
C ARG A 141 -9.30 12.65 -0.76
N PRO A 142 -8.07 12.14 -0.95
CA PRO A 142 -7.29 11.64 0.17
C PRO A 142 -7.06 12.76 1.19
N ALA A 143 -7.22 12.47 2.48
CA ALA A 143 -6.88 13.41 3.53
C ALA A 143 -5.36 13.63 3.57
N VAL A 144 -4.94 14.84 3.91
CA VAL A 144 -3.51 15.16 4.03
C VAL A 144 -2.94 14.41 5.23
N ARG A 145 -1.95 13.56 4.97
CA ARG A 145 -1.17 12.85 6.00
C ARG A 145 0.29 13.25 5.95
N ARG A 146 0.99 13.01 7.06
CA ARG A 146 2.46 13.00 7.06
C ARG A 146 3.01 11.75 6.36
N MET A 147 4.31 11.81 6.05
CA MET A 147 5.07 10.61 5.67
C MET A 147 5.30 9.73 6.91
N THR A 148 5.34 8.41 6.71
CA THR A 148 5.90 7.48 7.70
C THR A 148 7.42 7.69 7.82
N SER A 149 8.02 7.09 8.84
CA SER A 149 9.47 7.14 9.08
C SER A 149 10.25 6.51 7.92
N ALA A 150 9.79 5.34 7.45
CA ALA A 150 10.32 4.68 6.26
C ALA A 150 10.12 5.49 4.96
N GLU A 151 8.96 6.13 4.77
CA GLU A 151 8.73 7.02 3.62
C GLU A 151 9.67 8.24 3.65
N TYR A 152 9.92 8.82 4.83
CA TYR A 152 10.85 9.94 4.99
C TYR A 152 12.28 9.54 4.61
N VAL A 153 12.79 8.40 5.10
CA VAL A 153 14.11 7.87 4.73
C VAL A 153 14.21 7.64 3.22
N ASN A 154 13.22 6.98 2.63
CA ASN A 154 13.19 6.72 1.20
C ASN A 154 13.08 8.00 0.35
N ALA A 155 12.36 9.02 0.83
CA ALA A 155 12.27 10.32 0.18
C ALA A 155 13.60 11.07 0.22
N VAL A 156 14.31 11.08 1.36
CA VAL A 156 15.64 11.68 1.47
C VAL A 156 16.61 10.98 0.50
N ARG A 157 16.67 9.65 0.53
CA ARG A 157 17.50 8.87 -0.39
C ARG A 157 17.17 9.17 -1.87
N SER A 158 15.89 9.21 -2.22
CA SER A 158 15.46 9.43 -3.61
C SER A 158 15.72 10.86 -4.12
N LEU A 159 15.73 11.86 -3.24
CA LEU A 159 15.87 13.27 -3.61
C LEU A 159 17.31 13.78 -3.61
N ILE A 160 18.18 13.25 -2.73
CA ILE A 160 19.55 13.73 -2.53
C ILE A 160 20.62 12.62 -2.45
N ASP A 161 20.25 11.37 -2.74
CA ASP A 161 21.15 10.19 -2.75
C ASP A 161 21.92 9.98 -1.43
N LEU A 162 21.28 10.31 -0.31
CA LEU A 162 21.83 10.13 1.03
C LEU A 162 21.10 9.00 1.77
N ASP A 163 21.82 7.94 2.09
CA ASP A 163 21.33 6.90 3.00
C ASP A 163 21.28 7.45 4.45
N VAL A 164 20.11 7.33 5.07
CA VAL A 164 19.85 7.81 6.43
C VAL A 164 19.44 6.62 7.31
N ASP A 165 20.15 6.43 8.42
CA ASP A 165 19.73 5.51 9.48
C ASP A 165 18.52 6.11 10.21
N GLU A 166 17.41 5.39 10.16
CA GLU A 166 16.12 5.77 10.76
C GLU A 166 16.25 6.04 12.28
N SER A 167 17.17 5.37 12.97
CA SER A 167 17.39 5.56 14.41
C SER A 167 17.87 6.98 14.76
N TRP A 168 18.50 7.70 13.81
CA TRP A 168 18.92 9.08 14.01
C TRP A 168 17.76 10.07 13.98
N LEU A 169 16.64 9.72 13.33
CA LEU A 169 15.47 10.57 13.19
C LEU A 169 14.78 10.77 14.54
N LEU A 170 14.83 9.74 15.40
CA LEU A 170 14.17 9.71 16.72
C LEU A 170 12.68 10.08 16.63
N PHE A 171 12.03 9.68 15.53
CA PHE A 171 10.59 9.82 15.38
C PHE A 171 9.87 8.88 16.36
N PRO A 172 8.70 9.25 16.90
CA PRO A 172 7.79 8.27 17.50
C PRO A 172 7.45 7.19 16.46
N ALA A 173 7.12 5.99 16.94
CA ALA A 173 6.61 4.93 16.08
C ALA A 173 5.38 5.41 15.30
N ASP A 174 5.25 4.99 14.05
CA ASP A 174 4.14 5.39 13.20
C ASP A 174 2.80 4.80 13.69
N ASP A 175 1.75 5.63 13.64
CA ASP A 175 0.41 5.25 14.08
C ASP A 175 -0.17 4.22 13.11
N VAL A 176 -0.62 3.08 13.65
CA VAL A 176 -1.19 1.98 12.88
C VAL A 176 -2.71 1.95 13.09
N ASP A 177 -3.47 1.81 12.01
CA ASP A 177 -4.94 1.71 12.08
C ASP A 177 -5.42 0.36 12.64
N GLN A 178 -6.75 0.21 12.78
CA GLN A 178 -7.36 -1.00 13.33
C GLN A 178 -7.19 -2.25 12.43
N GLN A 179 -6.75 -2.04 11.19
CA GLN A 179 -6.57 -3.04 10.15
C GLN A 179 -5.09 -3.42 9.97
N GLY A 180 -4.17 -2.71 10.62
CA GLY A 180 -2.74 -2.97 10.58
C GLY A 180 -1.97 -2.12 9.57
N PHE A 181 -2.57 -1.07 8.99
CA PHE A 181 -1.89 -0.18 8.05
C PHE A 181 -1.32 1.06 8.75
N ASP A 182 -0.05 1.33 8.49
CA ASP A 182 0.74 2.47 8.96
C ASP A 182 0.70 3.68 8.01
N THR A 183 0.08 3.55 6.83
CA THR A 183 -0.02 4.61 5.80
C THR A 183 -1.38 5.32 5.78
N ASN A 184 -2.25 5.07 6.76
CA ASN A 184 -3.62 5.59 6.80
C ASN A 184 -3.66 7.06 7.26
N SER A 185 -4.34 7.91 6.47
CA SER A 185 -4.44 9.36 6.73
C SER A 185 -5.31 9.76 7.91
N GLU A 186 -6.16 8.87 8.42
CA GLU A 186 -7.01 9.15 9.59
C GLU A 186 -6.23 9.06 10.92
N VAL A 187 -5.13 8.29 10.96
CA VAL A 187 -4.33 8.05 12.17
C VAL A 187 -2.99 8.79 12.16
N LEU A 188 -2.36 8.97 10.99
CA LEU A 188 -1.07 9.65 10.84
C LEU A 188 -1.15 11.17 11.05
N SER A 189 -1.21 11.58 12.31
CA SER A 189 -1.20 12.98 12.75
C SER A 189 0.22 13.54 12.97
N VAL A 190 0.35 14.87 13.00
CA VAL A 190 1.61 15.57 13.34
C VAL A 190 1.48 16.19 14.72
N THR A 191 2.25 15.69 15.69
CA THR A 191 2.37 16.33 17.01
C THR A 191 3.47 17.40 17.01
N PRO A 192 3.46 18.35 17.96
CA PRO A 192 4.56 19.33 18.12
C PRO A 192 5.92 18.65 18.30
N GLU A 193 5.99 17.56 19.06
CA GLU A 193 7.23 16.81 19.31
C GLU A 193 7.77 16.20 18.02
N LEU A 194 6.90 15.63 17.19
CA LEU A 194 7.30 15.09 15.88
C LEU A 194 7.75 16.21 14.92
N PHE A 195 7.13 17.39 14.97
CA PHE A 195 7.58 18.52 14.17
C PHE A 195 8.99 18.98 14.55
N GLU A 196 9.31 19.08 15.84
CA GLU A 196 10.68 19.34 16.31
C GLU A 196 11.67 18.25 15.87
N ARG A 197 11.24 16.98 15.82
CA ARG A 197 12.07 15.89 15.28
C ARG A 197 12.29 16.02 13.78
N TYR A 198 11.28 16.38 12.99
CA TYR A 198 11.47 16.67 11.56
C TYR A 198 12.46 17.81 11.33
N LEU A 199 12.44 18.86 12.15
CA LEU A 199 13.42 19.96 12.06
C LEU A 199 14.85 19.50 12.43
N ALA A 200 15.00 18.70 13.48
CA ALA A 200 16.28 18.12 13.89
C ALA A 200 16.86 17.17 12.83
N ALA A 201 16.01 16.30 12.26
CA ALA A 201 16.34 15.40 11.16
C ALA A 201 16.76 16.19 9.91
N ALA A 202 15.95 17.16 9.49
CA ALA A 202 16.24 18.00 8.33
C ALA A 202 17.56 18.78 8.50
N ASN A 203 17.86 19.29 9.70
CA ASN A 203 19.15 19.91 10.00
C ASN A 203 20.32 18.92 9.82
N ARG A 204 20.22 17.72 10.41
CA ARG A 204 21.25 16.67 10.29
C ARG A 204 21.48 16.27 8.83
N VAL A 205 20.41 15.94 8.12
CA VAL A 205 20.41 15.57 6.69
C VAL A 205 21.01 16.69 5.85
N SER A 206 20.64 17.95 6.08
CA SER A 206 21.14 19.08 5.29
C SER A 206 22.65 19.27 5.46
N ARG A 207 23.18 19.15 6.69
CA ARG A 207 24.62 19.28 6.95
C ARG A 207 25.45 18.16 6.34
N LEU A 208 24.93 16.93 6.34
CA LEU A 208 25.54 15.80 5.63
C LEU A 208 25.50 16.02 4.11
N ALA A 209 24.36 16.42 3.55
CA ALA A 209 24.17 16.62 2.12
C ALA A 209 25.07 17.71 1.51
N VAL A 210 25.39 18.76 2.26
CA VAL A 210 26.34 19.82 1.82
C VAL A 210 27.80 19.53 2.15
N GLY A 211 28.10 18.40 2.82
CA GLY A 211 29.45 18.06 3.26
C GLY A 211 30.05 19.07 4.24
N ASP A 212 29.29 19.51 5.25
CA ASP A 212 29.75 20.52 6.21
C ASP A 212 30.95 19.99 7.04
N PRO A 213 32.16 20.55 6.89
CA PRO A 213 33.36 20.08 7.57
C PRO A 213 33.37 20.38 9.08
N THR A 214 32.36 21.08 9.60
CA THR A 214 32.20 21.45 11.01
C THR A 214 31.20 20.56 11.76
N ILE A 215 30.76 19.44 11.18
CA ILE A 215 29.94 18.46 11.90
C ILE A 215 30.75 17.80 13.03
N GLY A 216 30.11 17.66 14.20
CA GLY A 216 30.75 17.05 15.38
C GLY A 216 30.65 15.52 15.39
N PRO A 217 31.37 14.82 16.30
CA PRO A 217 31.41 13.35 16.35
C PRO A 217 30.04 12.65 16.39
N GLY A 218 29.01 13.29 16.97
CA GLY A 218 27.64 12.77 16.98
C GLY A 218 26.96 12.66 15.60
N TYR A 219 27.56 13.22 14.54
CA TYR A 219 27.12 13.02 13.15
C TYR A 219 27.69 11.74 12.54
N VAL A 220 28.77 11.20 13.11
CA VAL A 220 29.53 10.08 12.53
C VAL A 220 29.48 8.81 13.38
N ALA A 221 29.17 8.94 14.67
CA ALA A 221 28.92 7.79 15.53
C ALA A 221 27.73 6.96 15.01
N ALA A 222 27.99 5.72 14.59
CA ALA A 222 27.01 4.72 14.21
C ALA A 222 27.15 3.48 15.11
N THR A 223 26.07 2.73 15.30
CA THR A 223 26.10 1.46 16.06
C THR A 223 25.32 0.40 15.30
N TYR A 224 26.04 -0.60 14.80
CA TYR A 224 25.47 -1.72 14.07
C TYR A 224 25.29 -2.89 15.03
N SER A 225 24.12 -3.53 15.00
CA SER A 225 23.73 -4.56 15.97
C SER A 225 23.17 -5.80 15.27
N THR A 226 23.70 -6.97 15.62
CA THR A 226 23.15 -8.25 15.15
C THR A 226 21.94 -8.64 16.01
N PRO A 227 20.80 -9.06 15.42
CA PRO A 227 19.65 -9.54 16.18
C PRO A 227 20.05 -10.66 17.15
N ARG A 228 19.63 -10.56 18.43
CA ARG A 228 20.07 -11.49 19.50
C ARG A 228 19.81 -12.96 19.19
N LEU A 229 18.76 -13.24 18.41
CA LEU A 229 18.32 -14.58 17.99
C LEU A 229 18.89 -15.04 16.64
N GLN A 230 19.73 -14.23 15.99
CA GLN A 230 20.40 -14.63 14.74
C GLN A 230 21.42 -15.73 15.05
N TYR A 231 21.32 -16.85 14.31
CA TYR A 231 22.35 -17.88 14.29
C TYR A 231 23.58 -17.38 13.52
N GLN A 232 24.77 -17.70 14.03
CA GLN A 232 26.06 -17.19 13.56
C GLN A 232 27.10 -18.32 13.47
N ASP A 233 26.64 -19.51 13.10
CA ASP A 233 27.41 -20.73 12.92
C ASP A 233 27.98 -20.91 11.50
N ASP A 234 27.37 -20.25 10.51
CA ASP A 234 27.76 -20.18 9.09
C ASP A 234 27.99 -18.74 8.62
N ARG A 235 28.34 -18.53 7.34
CA ARG A 235 28.58 -17.19 6.75
C ARG A 235 27.30 -16.34 6.77
N ALA A 236 27.36 -15.17 7.43
CA ALA A 236 26.20 -14.30 7.63
C ALA A 236 25.85 -13.38 6.43
N SER A 237 26.78 -13.12 5.50
CA SER A 237 26.57 -12.29 4.30
C SER A 237 27.51 -12.74 3.18
N ASP A 238 27.09 -12.60 1.92
CA ASP A 238 27.94 -12.88 0.75
C ASP A 238 29.12 -11.91 0.60
N GLU A 239 29.07 -10.76 1.26
CA GLU A 239 30.16 -9.79 1.36
C GLU A 239 31.28 -10.23 2.33
N LEU A 240 31.04 -11.27 3.14
CA LEU A 240 32.05 -11.82 4.05
C LEU A 240 32.91 -12.91 3.37
N PRO A 241 34.19 -13.06 3.78
CA PRO A 241 35.10 -14.06 3.20
C PRO A 241 34.54 -15.49 3.20
N PHE A 242 34.84 -16.26 2.15
CA PHE A 242 34.54 -17.69 2.10
C PHE A 242 35.30 -18.43 3.22
N GLY A 243 34.60 -18.74 4.31
CA GLY A 243 35.17 -19.33 5.52
C GLY A 243 34.79 -18.60 6.82
N SER A 244 34.24 -17.39 6.74
CA SER A 244 33.68 -16.68 7.90
C SER A 244 32.54 -17.47 8.55
N ARG A 245 32.47 -17.49 9.88
CA ARG A 245 31.37 -18.07 10.66
C ARG A 245 30.80 -17.00 11.57
N GLY A 246 29.54 -16.62 11.35
CA GLY A 246 28.98 -15.40 11.90
C GLY A 246 29.56 -14.13 11.27
N GLY A 247 29.56 -13.06 12.05
CA GLY A 247 30.05 -11.75 11.64
C GLY A 247 28.95 -10.86 11.06
N MET A 248 29.36 -9.68 10.58
CA MET A 248 28.47 -8.64 10.08
C MET A 248 29.17 -7.89 8.95
N ALA A 249 28.50 -7.74 7.81
CA ALA A 249 28.93 -6.85 6.74
C ALA A 249 28.18 -5.51 6.89
N ILE A 250 28.86 -4.40 6.68
CA ILE A 250 28.38 -3.05 6.99
C ILE A 250 28.78 -2.12 5.86
N HIS A 251 27.80 -1.40 5.31
CA HIS A 251 28.05 -0.21 4.49
C HIS A 251 28.00 1.00 5.40
N HIS A 252 29.10 1.77 5.46
CA HIS A 252 29.21 2.97 6.28
C HIS A 252 29.76 4.13 5.45
N TYR A 253 29.05 5.25 5.46
CA TYR A 253 29.50 6.49 4.84
C TYR A 253 30.28 7.31 5.88
N PHE A 254 31.57 7.53 5.63
CA PHE A 254 32.41 8.44 6.41
C PHE A 254 32.25 9.87 5.85
N PRO A 255 31.57 10.79 6.57
CA PRO A 255 31.24 12.12 6.05
C PRO A 255 32.39 13.13 6.17
N LEU A 256 33.52 12.76 6.78
CA LEU A 256 34.70 13.59 6.97
C LEU A 256 35.98 12.76 6.79
N ASP A 257 37.08 13.41 6.45
CA ASP A 257 38.42 12.86 6.63
C ASP A 257 38.81 12.95 8.12
N GLY A 258 39.28 11.85 8.72
CA GLY A 258 39.71 11.83 10.11
C GLY A 258 40.08 10.44 10.64
N ASP A 259 40.53 10.40 11.90
CA ASP A 259 40.80 9.15 12.61
C ASP A 259 39.49 8.57 13.17
N TYR A 260 39.21 7.30 12.84
CA TYR A 260 38.00 6.59 13.25
C TYR A 260 38.32 5.45 14.21
N GLU A 261 37.62 5.42 15.35
CA GLU A 261 37.68 4.31 16.30
C GLU A 261 36.53 3.33 16.03
N LEU A 262 36.85 2.08 15.71
CA LEU A 262 35.88 1.00 15.53
C LEU A 262 35.91 0.10 16.76
N ARG A 263 34.82 0.04 17.53
CA ARG A 263 34.76 -0.79 18.75
C ARG A 263 33.81 -1.96 18.58
N ILE A 264 34.31 -3.17 18.72
CA ILE A 264 33.51 -4.40 18.67
C ILE A 264 33.06 -4.76 20.08
N ARG A 265 31.77 -5.06 20.25
CA ARG A 265 31.23 -5.63 21.49
C ARG A 265 30.63 -6.99 21.21
N LEU A 266 30.98 -7.95 22.05
CA LEU A 266 30.51 -9.33 21.89
C LEU A 266 29.15 -9.53 22.56
N ARG A 267 28.40 -10.53 22.09
CA ARG A 267 27.04 -10.79 22.60
C ARG A 267 27.11 -11.24 24.05
N ARG A 268 26.45 -10.48 24.93
CA ARG A 268 26.32 -10.76 26.36
C ARG A 268 24.97 -11.37 26.71
N MET A 269 24.94 -12.25 27.71
CA MET A 269 23.70 -12.80 28.27
C MET A 269 23.10 -11.89 29.37
N ILE A 270 22.01 -12.31 30.01
CA ILE A 270 21.27 -11.46 30.99
C ILE A 270 22.07 -11.08 32.25
N TYR A 271 23.16 -11.79 32.55
CA TYR A 271 24.10 -11.50 33.64
C TYR A 271 25.41 -10.88 33.10
N ASP A 272 25.35 -10.19 31.97
CA ASP A 272 26.44 -9.50 31.26
C ASP A 272 27.66 -10.32 30.82
N TYR A 273 27.72 -11.63 31.10
CA TYR A 273 28.78 -12.50 30.55
C TYR A 273 28.73 -12.60 29.01
N ILE A 274 29.91 -12.51 28.39
CA ILE A 274 30.12 -12.75 26.96
C ILE A 274 29.96 -14.26 26.67
N VAL A 275 29.09 -14.58 25.71
CA VAL A 275 28.76 -15.98 25.40
C VAL A 275 29.72 -16.60 24.39
N GLY A 276 29.96 -17.91 24.51
CA GLY A 276 30.69 -18.70 23.51
C GLY A 276 32.21 -18.77 23.68
N MET A 277 32.79 -18.11 24.69
CA MET A 277 34.26 -18.00 24.88
C MET A 277 35.00 -19.32 25.14
N GLY A 278 34.32 -20.46 25.25
CA GLY A 278 34.91 -21.75 25.71
C GLY A 278 35.94 -22.38 24.77
N ARG A 279 36.19 -21.77 23.61
CA ARG A 279 37.22 -22.15 22.62
C ARG A 279 37.81 -20.87 22.02
N PRO A 280 39.02 -20.91 21.44
CA PRO A 280 39.55 -19.77 20.69
C PRO A 280 38.72 -19.47 19.44
N HIS A 281 38.45 -18.19 19.22
CA HIS A 281 37.72 -17.62 18.08
C HIS A 281 38.53 -16.46 17.50
N THR A 282 38.79 -16.48 16.19
CA THR A 282 39.41 -15.35 15.48
C THR A 282 38.35 -14.39 14.95
N ILE A 283 38.50 -13.11 15.24
CA ILE A 283 37.69 -12.01 14.71
C ILE A 283 38.58 -11.22 13.75
N GLU A 284 38.25 -11.25 12.46
CA GLU A 284 38.88 -10.40 11.46
C GLU A 284 38.08 -9.10 11.26
N VAL A 285 38.77 -7.97 11.24
CA VAL A 285 38.21 -6.67 10.85
C VAL A 285 38.74 -6.32 9.48
N ARG A 286 37.83 -6.04 8.54
CA ARG A 286 38.17 -5.79 7.14
C ARG A 286 37.49 -4.50 6.68
N LEU A 287 38.24 -3.64 6.01
CA LEU A 287 37.76 -2.40 5.38
C LEU A 287 37.98 -2.56 3.87
N ASP A 288 36.92 -2.37 3.07
CA ASP A 288 36.94 -2.59 1.61
C ASP A 288 37.56 -3.94 1.18
N GLY A 289 37.33 -4.98 1.99
CA GLY A 289 37.87 -6.32 1.82
C GLY A 289 39.33 -6.51 2.27
N ALA A 290 40.10 -5.44 2.50
CA ALA A 290 41.44 -5.50 3.06
C ALA A 290 41.41 -5.82 4.56
N LEU A 291 42.26 -6.74 5.02
CA LEU A 291 42.37 -7.06 6.45
C LEU A 291 43.11 -5.92 7.17
N VAL A 292 42.45 -5.29 8.14
CA VAL A 292 43.00 -4.16 8.92
C VAL A 292 43.23 -4.52 10.39
N GLY A 293 42.54 -5.53 10.92
CA GLY A 293 42.73 -6.04 12.28
C GLY A 293 42.40 -7.52 12.39
N SER A 294 43.03 -8.22 13.32
CA SER A 294 42.74 -9.61 13.64
C SER A 294 42.96 -9.85 15.13
N PHE A 295 41.91 -10.31 15.80
CA PHE A 295 41.89 -10.54 17.25
C PHE A 295 41.56 -12.01 17.54
N THR A 296 42.10 -12.56 18.62
CA THR A 296 41.71 -13.89 19.12
C THR A 296 41.06 -13.72 20.48
N VAL A 297 39.86 -14.28 20.64
CA VAL A 297 39.06 -14.23 21.88
C VAL A 297 38.61 -15.63 22.28
N GLY A 298 38.22 -15.81 23.55
CA GLY A 298 37.98 -17.12 24.14
C GLY A 298 39.28 -17.84 24.52
N ASP A 299 39.18 -19.17 24.59
CA ASP A 299 40.19 -20.13 25.10
C ASP A 299 40.10 -20.41 26.61
N ALA A 300 39.30 -21.41 26.98
CA ALA A 300 39.17 -21.88 28.36
C ALA A 300 40.44 -22.55 28.91
N ASP A 301 41.37 -23.01 28.05
CA ASP A 301 42.64 -23.57 28.53
C ASP A 301 43.61 -22.47 29.00
N GLN A 302 43.40 -21.21 28.56
CA GLN A 302 44.18 -20.05 29.01
C GLN A 302 43.62 -19.42 30.30
N TYR A 303 42.30 -19.27 30.42
CA TYR A 303 41.65 -18.49 31.49
C TYR A 303 40.93 -19.34 32.56
N GLY A 304 40.83 -20.66 32.36
CA GLY A 304 40.06 -21.55 33.22
C GLY A 304 38.68 -21.87 32.65
N TYR A 305 37.92 -22.70 33.36
CA TYR A 305 36.66 -23.25 32.85
C TYR A 305 35.43 -22.61 33.51
N PRO A 306 34.30 -22.47 32.77
CA PRO A 306 33.04 -22.01 33.33
C PRO A 306 32.51 -22.96 34.40
N SER A 307 31.64 -22.46 35.28
CA SER A 307 30.84 -23.33 36.16
C SER A 307 30.05 -24.37 35.34
N ALA A 308 29.77 -25.52 35.95
CA ALA A 308 29.14 -26.65 35.25
C ALA A 308 27.79 -26.25 34.63
N TYR A 309 27.49 -26.76 33.44
CA TYR A 309 26.38 -26.30 32.57
C TYR A 309 24.96 -26.38 33.17
N SER A 310 24.77 -27.04 34.31
CA SER A 310 23.47 -27.35 34.92
C SER A 310 22.91 -26.28 35.86
N PHE A 311 23.47 -25.07 35.87
CA PHE A 311 23.70 -24.42 37.17
C PHE A 311 23.05 -23.03 37.43
N PHE A 312 22.48 -22.90 38.64
CA PHE A 312 21.85 -21.69 39.19
C PHE A 312 22.68 -21.08 40.35
N GLY A 313 23.63 -20.19 40.04
CA GLY A 313 24.13 -19.11 40.92
C GLY A 313 24.92 -19.40 42.23
N THR A 314 24.92 -20.60 42.82
CA THR A 314 25.58 -20.89 44.13
C THR A 314 26.95 -21.63 44.12
N ILE A 315 27.50 -21.99 42.96
CA ILE A 315 28.82 -22.60 42.73
C ILE A 315 29.59 -21.63 41.83
N ARG A 316 30.81 -21.25 42.23
CA ARG A 316 31.67 -20.37 41.44
C ARG A 316 32.44 -21.19 40.39
N GLY A 317 32.55 -20.67 39.17
CA GLY A 317 33.55 -21.09 38.21
C GLY A 317 34.95 -20.63 38.61
N ASP A 318 35.92 -20.74 37.70
CA ASP A 318 37.24 -20.15 37.92
C ASP A 318 37.15 -18.61 37.98
N PRO A 319 37.63 -17.93 39.04
CA PRO A 319 37.56 -16.47 39.11
C PRO A 319 38.24 -15.74 37.94
N ALA A 320 39.31 -16.29 37.37
CA ALA A 320 39.98 -15.69 36.21
C ALA A 320 39.11 -15.80 34.94
N TRP A 321 38.42 -16.93 34.77
CA TRP A 321 37.44 -17.11 33.72
C TRP A 321 36.27 -16.13 33.85
N GLU A 322 35.70 -16.01 35.06
CA GLU A 322 34.58 -15.12 35.35
C GLU A 322 34.93 -13.65 35.06
N GLU A 323 36.13 -13.20 35.44
CA GLU A 323 36.62 -11.85 35.12
C GLU A 323 36.86 -11.65 33.62
N TYR A 324 37.49 -12.63 32.95
CA TYR A 324 37.74 -12.60 31.51
C TYR A 324 36.44 -12.44 30.69
N VAL A 325 35.44 -13.31 30.92
CA VAL A 325 34.17 -13.27 30.15
C VAL A 325 33.24 -12.13 30.56
N SER A 326 33.51 -11.45 31.69
CA SER A 326 32.76 -10.26 32.11
C SER A 326 33.37 -8.98 31.55
N ASN A 327 34.70 -8.85 31.61
CA ASN A 327 35.36 -7.55 31.47
C ASN A 327 36.37 -7.49 30.32
N GLU A 328 37.10 -8.57 30.05
CA GLU A 328 38.34 -8.49 29.25
C GLU A 328 38.18 -8.96 27.81
N ALA A 329 37.34 -9.97 27.55
CA ALA A 329 37.29 -10.66 26.25
C ALA A 329 36.87 -9.77 25.06
N ASP A 330 36.18 -8.64 25.31
CA ASP A 330 35.90 -7.61 24.30
C ASP A 330 36.51 -6.22 24.59
N ALA A 331 37.33 -6.08 25.65
CA ALA A 331 37.89 -4.78 26.06
C ALA A 331 38.86 -4.16 25.06
N ASN A 332 39.64 -5.00 24.38
CA ASN A 332 40.72 -4.59 23.46
C ASN A 332 40.34 -4.79 21.98
N LEU A 333 39.05 -4.93 21.66
CA LEU A 333 38.56 -5.02 20.28
C LEU A 333 38.26 -3.61 19.74
N VAL A 334 39.33 -2.84 19.55
CA VAL A 334 39.38 -1.44 19.12
C VAL A 334 40.41 -1.26 18.00
#